data_AF-A0A1V1NW62-F1
#
_entry.id   AF-A0A1V1NW62-F1
#
_cell.length_a   1.000
_cell.length_b   1.000
_cell.length_c   1.000
_cell.angle_alpha   90.00
_cell.angle_beta   90.00
_cell.angle_gamma   90.00
#
_symmetry.space_group_name_H-M   'P 1'
#
loop_
_entity.id
_entity.type
_entity.pdbx_description
1 polymer ?
#
loop_
_entity_poly.entity_id
_entity_poly.type
_entity_poly.pdbx_seq_one_letter_code
_entity_poly.pdbx_strand_id
1 'polypeptide(L)'
;MPAYARKLKIIGNLAYVDGREGLQIIDISDLEHPEIIGAIDTPGYAFGVEIIGTTAYVSSGDTNVGGSLEIIDVSEPTSPSLISSLKTTDRSYHPYGLIALDKTVCLIDYYGVRVIDVTAPSTPHLLTTIECRPSKIYLQEGLVHVNCGNELKIIDISNPSHPIIKDTITIQDCYNFKVIDSIAYCLFNDPGKLNIIDIKEKRIL
;
A
#
# COMPACT_ATOMS: atom_id res chain seq x y z
N MET A 1 1.68 17.86 -15.46
CA MET A 1 0.93 17.29 -14.33
C MET A 1 1.36 15.85 -14.17
N PRO A 2 1.94 15.42 -13.04
CA PRO A 2 2.20 14.00 -12.82
C PRO A 2 0.88 13.24 -12.92
N ALA A 3 0.84 12.24 -13.81
CA ALA A 3 -0.36 11.50 -14.13
C ALA A 3 -0.74 10.60 -12.97
N TYR A 4 -1.88 10.90 -12.32
CA TYR A 4 -2.54 10.10 -11.28
C TYR A 4 -1.59 9.56 -10.19
N ALA A 5 -1.01 10.45 -9.39
CA ALA A 5 -0.41 10.04 -8.13
C ALA A 5 -1.47 9.37 -7.24
N ARG A 6 -1.25 8.12 -6.81
CA ARG A 6 -2.25 7.39 -6.01
C ARG A 6 -1.97 7.44 -4.52
N LYS A 7 -0.69 7.50 -4.14
CA LYS A 7 -0.24 7.72 -2.76
C LYS A 7 0.87 8.77 -2.72
N LEU A 8 1.05 9.29 -1.52
CA LEU A 8 2.05 10.28 -1.16
C LEU A 8 2.56 9.89 0.22
N LYS A 9 3.88 9.83 0.38
CA LYS A 9 4.54 9.70 1.68
C LYS A 9 5.36 10.95 1.93
N ILE A 10 5.18 11.60 3.08
CA ILE A 10 5.96 12.78 3.48
C ILE A 10 6.89 12.39 4.63
N ILE A 11 8.18 12.72 4.51
CA ILE A 11 9.19 12.57 5.56
C ILE A 11 10.03 13.84 5.60
N GLY A 12 9.92 14.60 6.68
CA GLY A 12 10.56 15.92 6.77
C GLY A 12 10.10 16.83 5.63
N ASN A 13 11.05 17.36 4.88
CA ASN A 13 10.82 18.23 3.72
C ASN A 13 10.75 17.46 2.39
N LEU A 14 10.62 16.13 2.41
CA LEU A 14 10.56 15.33 1.20
C LEU A 14 9.17 14.69 1.03
N ALA A 15 8.66 14.79 -0.18
CA ALA A 15 7.47 14.10 -0.65
C ALA A 15 7.85 13.01 -1.66
N TYR A 16 7.48 11.77 -1.35
CA TYR A 16 7.65 10.61 -2.22
C TYR A 16 6.31 10.30 -2.87
N VAL A 17 6.28 10.32 -4.20
CA VAL A 17 5.04 10.25 -4.98
C VAL A 17 5.15 9.11 -5.99
N ASP A 18 4.22 8.15 -5.91
CA ASP A 18 4.06 7.15 -6.98
C ASP A 18 3.30 7.75 -8.17
N GLY A 19 3.53 7.20 -9.36
CA GLY A 19 2.75 7.55 -10.53
C GLY A 19 3.10 6.71 -11.75
N ARG A 20 2.75 7.24 -12.93
CA ARG A 20 3.03 6.56 -14.20
C ARG A 20 4.51 6.39 -14.52
N GLU A 21 5.33 7.33 -14.05
CA GLU A 21 6.78 7.36 -14.27
C GLU A 21 7.54 6.74 -13.08
N GLY A 22 6.92 5.80 -12.36
CA GLY A 22 7.51 5.20 -11.16
C GLY A 22 7.46 6.11 -9.93
N LEU A 23 8.59 6.26 -9.24
CA LEU A 23 8.72 7.03 -8.01
C LEU A 23 9.36 8.38 -8.29
N GLN A 24 8.70 9.46 -7.85
CA GLN A 24 9.25 10.81 -7.83
C GLN A 24 9.52 11.26 -6.40
N ILE A 25 10.62 11.99 -6.21
CA ILE A 25 11.03 12.57 -4.94
C ILE A 25 11.04 14.09 -5.11
N ILE A 26 10.24 14.76 -4.29
CA ILE A 26 9.96 16.18 -4.38
C ILE A 26 10.45 16.86 -3.11
N ASP A 27 11.31 17.86 -3.24
CA ASP A 27 11.62 18.80 -2.15
C ASP A 27 10.43 19.75 -1.96
N ILE A 28 9.88 19.76 -0.75
CA ILE A 28 8.76 20.59 -0.31
C ILE A 28 9.18 21.55 0.82
N SER A 29 10.47 21.89 0.91
CA SER A 29 11.00 22.89 1.85
C SER A 29 10.48 24.30 1.56
N ASP A 30 10.28 24.64 0.29
CA ASP A 30 9.50 25.79 -0.15
C ASP A 30 8.12 25.31 -0.66
N LEU A 31 7.07 25.60 0.13
CA LEU A 31 5.70 25.20 -0.21
C LEU A 31 5.11 25.99 -1.39
N GLU A 32 5.67 27.15 -1.73
CA GLU A 32 5.27 27.93 -2.89
C GLU A 32 5.93 27.41 -4.19
N HIS A 33 7.10 26.77 -4.06
CA HIS A 33 7.88 26.25 -5.18
C HIS A 33 8.42 24.83 -4.96
N PRO A 34 7.56 23.79 -4.88
CA PRO A 34 8.03 22.41 -4.80
C PRO A 34 8.86 22.00 -6.04
N GLU A 35 9.96 21.28 -5.83
CA GLU A 35 10.88 20.86 -6.89
C GLU A 35 11.06 19.34 -6.92
N ILE A 36 10.96 18.72 -8.09
CA ILE A 36 11.33 17.30 -8.26
C ILE A 36 12.85 17.21 -8.27
N ILE A 37 13.42 16.63 -7.21
CA ILE A 37 14.88 16.53 -7.03
C ILE A 37 15.44 15.16 -7.42
N GLY A 38 14.58 14.13 -7.51
CA GLY A 38 14.98 12.79 -7.90
C GLY A 38 13.80 11.99 -8.46
N ALA A 39 14.09 11.00 -9.29
CA ALA A 39 13.10 10.09 -9.85
C ALA A 39 13.72 8.75 -10.25
N ILE A 40 12.92 7.70 -10.24
CA ILE A 40 13.31 6.39 -10.75
C ILE A 40 12.10 5.67 -11.34
N ASP A 41 12.27 5.17 -12.56
CA ASP A 41 11.25 4.40 -13.26
C ASP A 41 11.04 3.03 -12.59
N THR A 42 9.79 2.57 -12.59
CA THR A 42 9.43 1.23 -12.13
C THR A 42 8.75 0.45 -13.26
N PRO A 43 8.77 -0.89 -13.28
CA PRO A 43 8.08 -1.68 -14.29
C PRO A 43 6.56 -1.41 -14.34
N GLY A 44 6.06 -0.79 -15.41
CA GLY A 44 4.66 -0.40 -15.50
C GLY A 44 4.39 0.87 -14.68
N TYR A 45 3.36 0.86 -13.84
CA TYR A 45 3.00 2.01 -13.01
C TYR A 45 3.30 1.74 -11.53
N ALA A 46 3.63 2.79 -10.79
CA ALA A 46 3.63 2.72 -9.33
C ALA A 46 2.22 3.00 -8.78
N PHE A 47 1.84 2.31 -7.70
CA PHE A 47 0.51 2.38 -7.09
C PHE A 47 0.51 2.66 -5.58
N GLY A 48 1.68 2.62 -4.96
CA GLY A 48 1.86 2.86 -3.55
C GLY A 48 3.33 2.97 -3.22
N VAL A 49 3.64 3.81 -2.22
CA VAL A 49 4.99 4.01 -1.70
C VAL A 49 4.95 4.01 -0.18
N GLU A 50 5.87 3.28 0.43
CA GLU A 50 6.17 3.32 1.86
C GLU A 50 7.68 3.42 2.06
N ILE A 51 8.11 4.06 3.13
CA ILE A 51 9.52 4.27 3.44
C ILE A 51 9.84 3.69 4.81
N ILE A 52 10.88 2.87 4.89
CA ILE A 52 11.46 2.38 6.16
C ILE A 52 12.94 2.80 6.17
N GLY A 53 13.30 3.71 7.08
CA GLY A 53 14.64 4.30 7.11
C GLY A 53 14.95 5.05 5.82
N THR A 54 15.99 4.61 5.10
CA THR A 54 16.42 5.18 3.81
C THR A 54 16.00 4.33 2.61
N THR A 55 15.06 3.39 2.80
CA THR A 55 14.61 2.49 1.74
C THR A 55 13.15 2.75 1.42
N ALA A 56 12.87 3.00 0.14
CA ALA A 56 11.53 3.08 -0.41
C ALA A 56 11.07 1.72 -0.93
N TYR A 57 9.82 1.38 -0.63
CA TYR A 57 9.12 0.21 -1.08
C TYR A 57 7.98 0.68 -1.96
N VAL A 58 7.94 0.21 -3.19
CA VAL A 58 6.99 0.70 -4.20
C VAL A 58 6.25 -0.49 -4.79
N SER A 59 4.91 -0.49 -4.70
CA SER A 59 4.12 -1.48 -5.44
C SER A 59 4.04 -1.04 -6.89
N SER A 60 4.51 -1.91 -7.79
CA SER A 60 4.61 -1.61 -9.21
C SER A 60 3.96 -2.69 -10.06
N GLY A 61 3.58 -2.34 -11.28
CA GLY A 61 3.07 -3.31 -12.25
C GLY A 61 2.17 -2.74 -13.33
N ASP A 62 1.76 -3.61 -14.25
CA ASP A 62 0.70 -3.34 -15.21
C ASP A 62 0.16 -4.67 -15.77
N THR A 63 -0.70 -4.57 -16.79
CA THR A 63 -1.29 -5.75 -17.42
C THR A 63 -0.31 -6.62 -18.19
N ASN A 64 0.86 -6.10 -18.55
CA ASN A 64 1.88 -6.75 -19.39
C ASN A 64 3.00 -7.39 -18.55
N VAL A 65 3.42 -6.75 -17.46
CA VAL A 65 4.57 -7.19 -16.64
C VAL A 65 4.16 -7.97 -15.39
N GLY A 66 2.88 -7.89 -15.00
CA GLY A 66 2.38 -8.41 -13.72
C GLY A 66 2.61 -7.40 -12.59
N GLY A 67 2.57 -7.86 -11.34
CA GLY A 67 2.79 -7.03 -10.17
C GLY A 67 4.08 -7.39 -9.43
N SER A 68 4.73 -6.39 -8.86
CA SER A 68 5.98 -6.51 -8.11
C SER A 68 6.04 -5.51 -6.94
N LEU A 69 6.95 -5.80 -6.02
CA LEU A 69 7.46 -4.86 -5.03
C LEU A 69 8.85 -4.43 -5.47
N GLU A 70 9.03 -3.15 -5.77
CA GLU A 70 10.33 -2.54 -6.03
C GLU A 70 10.90 -2.00 -4.72
N ILE A 71 12.18 -2.25 -4.50
CA ILE A 71 12.90 -1.84 -3.28
C ILE A 71 14.04 -0.94 -3.71
N ILE A 72 13.97 0.32 -3.28
CA ILE A 72 14.75 1.42 -3.84
C ILE A 72 15.50 2.12 -2.70
N ASP A 73 16.80 2.33 -2.88
CA ASP A 73 17.59 3.17 -2.01
C ASP A 73 17.26 4.64 -2.29
N VAL A 74 16.88 5.36 -1.23
CA VAL A 74 16.58 6.79 -1.24
C VAL A 74 17.40 7.55 -0.19
N SER A 75 18.53 6.98 0.24
CA SER A 75 19.49 7.63 1.15
C SER A 75 20.05 8.94 0.58
N GLU A 76 20.23 9.00 -0.74
CA GLU A 76 20.50 10.20 -1.52
C GLU A 76 19.27 10.55 -2.36
N PRO A 77 18.38 11.44 -1.89
CA PRO A 77 17.09 11.74 -2.54
C PRO A 77 17.19 12.23 -3.98
N THR A 78 18.33 12.81 -4.36
CA THR A 78 18.61 13.30 -5.71
C THR A 78 19.07 12.21 -6.68
N SER A 79 19.42 11.02 -6.17
CA SER A 79 19.93 9.90 -6.95
C SER A 79 19.38 8.55 -6.42
N PRO A 80 18.05 8.34 -6.48
CA PRO A 80 17.46 7.08 -6.07
C PRO A 80 17.95 5.93 -6.94
N SER A 81 18.13 4.74 -6.35
CA SER A 81 18.61 3.57 -7.09
C SER A 81 17.90 2.27 -6.68
N LEU A 82 17.66 1.38 -7.64
CA LEU A 82 17.01 0.10 -7.37
C LEU A 82 17.96 -0.84 -6.62
N ILE A 83 17.53 -1.35 -5.47
CA ILE A 83 18.24 -2.38 -4.69
C ILE A 83 17.84 -3.77 -5.18
N SER A 84 16.54 -4.06 -5.21
CA SER A 84 15.99 -5.35 -5.64
C SER A 84 14.51 -5.23 -6.01
N SER A 85 13.98 -6.29 -6.62
CA SER A 85 12.56 -6.41 -6.97
C SER A 85 12.05 -7.79 -6.59
N LEU A 86 10.82 -7.87 -6.09
CA LEU A 86 10.13 -9.13 -5.80
C LEU A 86 8.83 -9.19 -6.61
N LYS A 87 8.76 -10.13 -7.57
CA LYS A 87 7.53 -10.39 -8.30
C LYS A 87 6.47 -10.98 -7.37
N THR A 88 5.28 -10.37 -7.33
CA THR A 88 4.17 -10.79 -6.46
C THR A 88 3.04 -11.47 -7.24
N THR A 89 2.85 -11.11 -8.50
CA THR A 89 1.84 -11.74 -9.36
C THR A 89 2.22 -11.66 -10.84
N ASP A 90 1.77 -12.64 -11.61
CA ASP A 90 1.81 -12.66 -13.08
C ASP A 90 0.52 -12.14 -13.73
N ARG A 91 -0.53 -11.89 -12.93
CA ARG A 91 -1.84 -11.49 -13.45
C ARG A 91 -1.91 -10.02 -13.77
N SER A 92 -2.74 -9.71 -14.76
CA SER A 92 -3.11 -8.35 -15.16
C SER A 92 -4.08 -7.71 -14.15
N TYR A 93 -3.60 -7.47 -12.93
CA TYR A 93 -4.31 -6.72 -11.90
C TYR A 93 -3.32 -5.86 -11.13
N HIS A 94 -3.69 -4.60 -10.90
CA HIS A 94 -2.78 -3.64 -10.32
C HIS A 94 -2.68 -3.82 -8.79
N PRO A 95 -1.47 -3.79 -8.21
CA PRO A 95 -1.30 -3.87 -6.77
C PRO A 95 -1.60 -2.52 -6.10
N TYR A 96 -2.89 -2.24 -5.87
CA TYR A 96 -3.41 -0.92 -5.47
C TYR A 96 -3.09 -0.47 -4.02
N GLY A 97 -2.30 -1.23 -3.27
CA GLY A 97 -2.05 -0.88 -1.89
C GLY A 97 -0.80 -1.51 -1.31
N LEU A 98 -0.12 -0.70 -0.52
CA LEU A 98 1.10 -1.00 0.17
C LEU A 98 1.03 -0.37 1.56
N ILE A 99 1.41 -1.12 2.58
CA ILE A 99 1.62 -0.61 3.94
C ILE A 99 2.89 -1.24 4.52
N ALA A 100 3.53 -0.54 5.44
CA ALA A 100 4.75 -1.00 6.11
C ALA A 100 4.54 -1.11 7.63
N LEU A 101 5.09 -2.17 8.23
CA LEU A 101 5.17 -2.39 9.66
C LEU A 101 6.61 -2.84 10.01
N ASP A 102 7.43 -1.91 10.47
CA ASP A 102 8.85 -2.12 10.81
C ASP A 102 9.62 -2.80 9.66
N LYS A 103 9.92 -4.10 9.77
CA LYS A 103 10.65 -4.88 8.75
C LYS A 103 9.75 -5.73 7.86
N THR A 104 8.45 -5.48 7.88
CA THR A 104 7.45 -6.19 7.10
C THR A 104 6.68 -5.22 6.23
N VAL A 105 6.39 -5.62 5.00
CA VAL A 105 5.53 -4.88 4.08
C VAL A 105 4.33 -5.76 3.71
N CYS A 106 3.14 -5.17 3.68
CA CYS A 106 1.97 -5.81 3.12
C CYS A 106 1.57 -5.14 1.80
N LEU A 107 1.57 -5.93 0.74
CA LEU A 107 1.15 -5.52 -0.60
C LEU A 107 -0.14 -6.26 -0.95
N ILE A 108 -1.14 -5.56 -1.48
CA ILE A 108 -2.33 -6.23 -2.02
C ILE A 108 -2.16 -6.45 -3.52
N ASP A 109 -2.42 -7.66 -3.99
CA ASP A 109 -2.43 -8.02 -5.41
C ASP A 109 -3.68 -8.82 -5.78
N TYR A 110 -3.67 -9.47 -6.95
CA TYR A 110 -4.78 -10.29 -7.42
C TYR A 110 -5.16 -11.44 -6.47
N TYR A 111 -4.18 -12.04 -5.79
CA TYR A 111 -4.34 -13.25 -5.00
C TYR A 111 -4.69 -12.96 -3.54
N GLY A 112 -4.34 -11.78 -3.04
CA GLY A 112 -4.63 -11.43 -1.65
C GLY A 112 -3.67 -10.40 -1.08
N VAL A 113 -3.50 -10.46 0.24
CA VAL A 113 -2.48 -9.69 0.95
C VAL A 113 -1.19 -10.49 0.99
N ARG A 114 -0.16 -10.01 0.30
CA ARG A 114 1.20 -10.53 0.38
C ARG A 114 1.89 -9.94 1.60
N VAL A 115 2.30 -10.79 2.53
CA VAL A 115 3.09 -10.38 3.70
C VAL A 115 4.53 -10.72 3.43
N ILE A 116 5.38 -9.70 3.33
CA ILE A 116 6.75 -9.81 2.81
C ILE A 116 7.72 -9.34 3.88
N ASP A 117 8.74 -10.16 4.18
CA ASP A 117 9.88 -9.76 4.99
C ASP A 117 10.83 -8.92 4.13
N VAL A 118 11.15 -7.74 4.63
CA VAL A 118 12.06 -6.77 4.02
C VAL A 118 13.24 -6.42 4.92
N THR A 119 13.52 -7.22 5.95
CA THR A 119 14.67 -7.08 6.86
C THR A 119 15.98 -6.92 6.11
N ALA A 120 16.14 -7.65 5.00
CA ALA A 120 17.24 -7.51 4.06
C ALA A 120 16.69 -6.98 2.72
N PRO A 121 16.78 -5.66 2.46
CA PRO A 121 16.25 -5.03 1.24
C PRO A 121 16.77 -5.63 -0.08
N SER A 122 17.95 -6.25 -0.07
CA SER A 122 18.52 -6.93 -1.24
C SER A 122 17.97 -8.35 -1.47
N THR A 123 17.32 -8.94 -0.46
CA THR A 123 16.76 -10.29 -0.51
C THR A 123 15.39 -10.35 0.17
N PRO A 124 14.40 -9.58 -0.31
CA PRO A 124 13.04 -9.65 0.21
C PRO A 124 12.44 -11.03 -0.08
N HIS A 125 11.56 -11.51 0.80
CA HIS A 125 10.88 -12.77 0.55
C HIS A 125 9.46 -12.79 1.12
N LEU A 126 8.58 -13.51 0.42
CA LEU A 126 7.20 -13.71 0.82
C LEU A 126 7.16 -14.64 2.06
N LEU A 127 6.55 -14.17 3.14
CA LEU A 127 6.31 -14.98 4.33
C LEU A 127 5.01 -15.78 4.21
N THR A 128 3.94 -15.12 3.79
CA THR A 128 2.63 -15.74 3.64
C THR A 128 1.71 -14.91 2.74
N THR A 129 0.59 -15.50 2.33
CA THR A 129 -0.48 -14.82 1.60
C THR A 129 -1.79 -15.03 2.33
N ILE A 130 -2.48 -13.92 2.61
CA ILE A 130 -3.85 -13.96 3.11
C ILE A 130 -4.76 -13.88 1.89
N GLU A 131 -5.26 -15.04 1.46
CA GLU A 131 -6.08 -15.16 0.26
C GLU A 131 -7.40 -14.41 0.41
N CYS A 132 -7.62 -13.44 -0.46
CA CYS A 132 -8.91 -12.78 -0.62
C CYS A 132 -8.93 -12.00 -1.93
N ARG A 133 -10.03 -11.29 -2.23
CA ARG A 133 -10.08 -10.33 -3.34
C ARG A 133 -9.91 -8.91 -2.80
N PRO A 134 -8.68 -8.42 -2.60
CA PRO A 134 -8.45 -7.15 -1.95
C PRO A 134 -8.74 -5.99 -2.89
N SER A 135 -9.34 -4.93 -2.37
CA SER A 135 -9.46 -3.65 -3.08
C SER A 135 -8.70 -2.51 -2.41
N LYS A 136 -8.53 -2.60 -1.08
CA LYS A 136 -7.88 -1.56 -0.28
C LYS A 136 -7.32 -2.13 1.02
N ILE A 137 -6.19 -1.56 1.46
CA ILE A 137 -5.48 -1.90 2.69
C ILE A 137 -5.13 -0.64 3.48
N TYR A 138 -5.22 -0.73 4.80
CA TYR A 138 -4.81 0.31 5.75
C TYR A 138 -4.14 -0.31 6.98
N LEU A 139 -3.24 0.45 7.58
CA LEU A 139 -2.67 0.14 8.89
C LEU A 139 -3.21 1.16 9.90
N GLN A 140 -3.73 0.66 11.01
CA GLN A 140 -4.13 1.50 12.14
C GLN A 140 -3.85 0.73 13.43
N GLU A 141 -3.18 1.38 14.39
CA GLU A 141 -2.91 0.81 15.72
C GLU A 141 -2.23 -0.58 15.66
N GLY A 142 -1.37 -0.81 14.67
CA GLY A 142 -0.69 -2.09 14.46
C GLY A 142 -1.56 -3.20 13.84
N LEU A 143 -2.83 -2.91 13.52
CA LEU A 143 -3.74 -3.83 12.86
C LEU A 143 -3.92 -3.46 11.38
N VAL A 144 -3.83 -4.49 10.55
CA VAL A 144 -4.05 -4.42 9.11
C VAL A 144 -5.53 -4.59 8.82
N HIS A 145 -6.10 -3.57 8.19
CA HIS A 145 -7.50 -3.54 7.77
C HIS A 145 -7.52 -3.70 6.25
N VAL A 146 -8.19 -4.74 5.75
CA VAL A 146 -8.26 -5.04 4.33
C VAL A 146 -9.69 -5.28 3.91
N ASN A 147 -10.11 -4.59 2.86
CA ASN A 147 -11.38 -4.89 2.21
C ASN A 147 -11.15 -6.07 1.27
N CYS A 148 -11.76 -7.20 1.62
CA CYS A 148 -11.73 -8.48 0.94
C CYS A 148 -13.12 -8.79 0.37
N GLY A 149 -13.41 -8.28 -0.83
CA GLY A 149 -14.73 -8.46 -1.46
C GLY A 149 -15.86 -7.76 -0.69
N ASN A 150 -16.68 -8.53 0.02
CA ASN A 150 -17.81 -8.01 0.82
C ASN A 150 -17.48 -7.94 2.32
N GLU A 151 -16.23 -8.16 2.68
CA GLU A 151 -15.77 -8.27 4.06
C GLU A 151 -14.64 -7.28 4.34
N LEU A 152 -14.71 -6.58 5.48
CA LEU A 152 -13.57 -5.95 6.11
C LEU A 152 -12.90 -6.98 7.03
N LYS A 153 -11.67 -7.36 6.72
CA LYS A 153 -10.85 -8.20 7.61
C LYS A 153 -9.94 -7.32 8.47
N ILE A 154 -9.91 -7.59 9.76
CA ILE A 154 -9.02 -6.95 10.74
C ILE A 154 -8.00 -7.99 11.15
N ILE A 155 -6.73 -7.70 10.89
CA ILE A 155 -5.67 -8.68 10.87
C ILE A 155 -4.53 -8.19 11.77
N ASP A 156 -4.18 -9.00 12.74
CA ASP A 156 -2.99 -8.82 13.57
C ASP A 156 -1.81 -9.51 12.88
N ILE A 157 -0.80 -8.71 12.55
CA ILE A 157 0.43 -9.16 11.89
C ILE A 157 1.65 -9.05 12.81
N SER A 158 1.45 -9.04 14.13
CA SER A 158 2.55 -9.05 15.11
C SER A 158 3.49 -10.26 14.96
N ASN A 159 2.99 -11.37 14.42
CA ASN A 159 3.78 -12.45 13.84
C ASN A 159 3.54 -12.48 12.31
N PRO A 160 4.37 -11.82 11.50
CA PRO A 160 4.17 -11.72 10.05
C PRO A 160 4.08 -13.06 9.30
N SER A 161 4.74 -14.11 9.81
CA SER A 161 4.67 -15.46 9.23
C SER A 161 3.38 -16.20 9.61
N HIS A 162 2.70 -15.77 10.66
CA HIS A 162 1.43 -16.34 11.13
C HIS A 162 0.41 -15.23 11.48
N PRO A 163 -0.08 -14.46 10.49
CA PRO A 163 -1.10 -13.46 10.71
C PRO A 163 -2.38 -14.04 11.31
N ILE A 164 -3.02 -13.29 12.20
CA ILE A 164 -4.27 -13.70 12.86
C ILE A 164 -5.39 -12.76 12.42
N ILE A 165 -6.42 -13.30 11.77
CA ILE A 165 -7.65 -12.55 11.53
C ILE A 165 -8.38 -12.41 12.87
N LYS A 166 -8.34 -11.21 13.46
CA LYS A 166 -9.01 -10.86 14.72
C LYS A 166 -10.52 -10.75 14.52
N ASP A 167 -10.92 -10.17 13.39
CA ASP A 167 -12.33 -9.96 13.08
C ASP A 167 -12.60 -9.94 11.57
N THR A 168 -13.86 -10.15 11.21
CA THR A 168 -14.39 -10.05 9.87
C THR A 168 -15.77 -9.43 9.93
N ILE A 169 -15.96 -8.32 9.23
CA ILE A 169 -17.20 -7.53 9.23
C ILE A 169 -17.74 -7.48 7.81
N THR A 170 -19.02 -7.78 7.63
CA THR A 170 -19.69 -7.69 6.34
C THR A 170 -19.94 -6.22 5.98
N ILE A 171 -19.40 -5.75 4.86
CA ILE A 171 -19.48 -4.37 4.37
C ILE A 171 -20.01 -4.27 2.93
N GLN A 172 -20.65 -5.32 2.39
CA GLN A 172 -21.31 -5.46 1.07
C GLN A 172 -21.04 -4.37 0.01
N ASP A 173 -20.31 -4.66 -1.06
CA ASP A 173 -20.09 -3.74 -2.20
C ASP A 173 -19.33 -2.43 -1.87
N CYS A 174 -18.62 -2.40 -0.74
CA CYS A 174 -17.64 -1.36 -0.47
C CYS A 174 -16.47 -1.48 -1.46
N TYR A 175 -16.14 -0.41 -2.19
CA TYR A 175 -14.97 -0.39 -3.08
C TYR A 175 -13.80 0.40 -2.48
N ASN A 176 -14.07 1.30 -1.53
CA ASN A 176 -13.06 2.07 -0.82
C ASN A 176 -13.54 2.34 0.60
N PHE A 177 -12.63 2.33 1.56
CA PHE A 177 -12.97 2.62 2.94
C PHE A 177 -11.86 3.45 3.60
N LYS A 178 -12.13 3.95 4.80
CA LYS A 178 -11.12 4.46 5.73
C LYS A 178 -11.54 4.07 7.13
N VAL A 179 -10.59 3.64 7.96
CA VAL A 179 -10.83 3.39 9.38
C VAL A 179 -10.27 4.56 10.18
N ILE A 180 -11.02 5.00 11.19
CA ILE A 180 -10.59 5.96 12.20
C ILE A 180 -11.12 5.43 13.52
N ASP A 181 -10.22 5.15 14.46
CA ASP A 181 -10.50 4.46 15.72
C ASP A 181 -11.31 3.16 15.47
N SER A 182 -12.51 3.04 16.03
CA SER A 182 -13.41 1.90 15.81
C SER A 182 -14.47 2.14 14.74
N ILE A 183 -14.31 3.16 13.89
CA ILE A 183 -15.30 3.51 12.87
C ILE A 183 -14.72 3.30 11.47
N ALA A 184 -15.39 2.46 10.68
CA ALA A 184 -15.13 2.31 9.25
C ALA A 184 -16.09 3.19 8.44
N TYR A 185 -15.51 4.03 7.58
CA TYR A 185 -16.20 4.87 6.61
C TYR A 185 -16.11 4.19 5.25
N CYS A 186 -17.19 3.56 4.80
CA CYS A 186 -17.23 2.76 3.57
C CYS A 186 -17.93 3.52 2.44
N LEU A 187 -17.31 3.54 1.27
CA LEU A 187 -17.86 4.09 0.03
C LEU A 187 -18.31 2.94 -0.88
N PHE A 188 -19.50 3.10 -1.45
CA PHE A 188 -20.17 2.08 -2.28
C PHE A 188 -20.32 2.59 -3.71
N ASN A 189 -20.48 1.66 -4.66
CA ASN A 189 -20.65 2.00 -6.08
C ASN A 189 -21.87 2.89 -6.35
N ASP A 190 -22.82 3.00 -5.42
CA ASP A 190 -23.93 3.94 -5.48
C ASP A 190 -23.45 5.35 -5.09
N PRO A 191 -23.37 6.31 -6.04
CA PRO A 191 -22.81 7.63 -5.79
C PRO A 191 -23.54 8.35 -4.65
N GLY A 192 -22.80 8.86 -3.67
CA GLY A 192 -23.35 9.63 -2.55
C GLY A 192 -23.72 8.81 -1.31
N LYS A 193 -23.58 7.49 -1.32
CA LYS A 193 -23.73 6.67 -0.11
C LYS A 193 -22.40 6.48 0.61
N LEU A 194 -22.39 6.89 1.88
CA LEU A 194 -21.38 6.61 2.88
C LEU A 194 -22.04 5.76 3.97
N ASN A 195 -21.64 4.49 4.11
CA ASN A 195 -22.03 3.73 5.29
C ASN A 195 -20.94 3.91 6.35
N ILE A 196 -21.39 4.22 7.55
CA ILE A 196 -20.55 4.33 8.73
C ILE A 196 -20.79 3.07 9.55
N ILE A 197 -19.73 2.33 9.84
CA ILE A 197 -19.82 1.05 10.51
C ILE A 197 -19.02 1.13 11.80
N ASP A 198 -19.68 0.80 12.91
CA ASP A 198 -18.99 0.57 14.17
C ASP A 198 -18.36 -0.83 14.13
N ILE A 199 -17.03 -0.86 14.17
CA ILE A 199 -16.23 -2.07 14.10
C ILE A 199 -16.41 -2.93 15.36
N LYS A 200 -16.55 -2.31 16.53
CA LYS A 200 -16.66 -3.02 17.81
C LYS A 200 -18.04 -3.66 17.94
N GLU A 201 -19.08 -2.90 17.59
CA GLU A 201 -20.47 -3.35 17.68
C GLU A 201 -20.96 -4.10 16.43
N LYS A 202 -20.14 -4.14 15.37
CA LYS A 202 -20.41 -4.82 14.08
C LYS A 202 -21.75 -4.41 13.46
N ARG A 203 -22.07 -3.12 13.50
CA ARG A 203 -23.33 -2.58 12.97
C ARG A 203 -23.14 -1.28 12.21
N ILE A 204 -24.07 -1.00 11.30
CA ILE A 204 -24.19 0.28 10.59
C ILE A 204 -24.77 1.32 11.56
N LEU A 205 -24.26 2.56 11.49
CA LEU A 205 -24.72 3.73 12.23
C LEU A 205 -25.69 4.58 11.40
#